data_AF-A0A0W7YBY9-F1
#
_entry.id   AF-A0A0W7YBY9-F1
#
_cell.length_a   1.000
_cell.length_b   1.000
_cell.length_c   1.000
_cell.angle_alpha   90.00
_cell.angle_beta   90.00
_cell.angle_gamma   90.00
#
_symmetry.space_group_name_H-M   'P 1'
#
loop_
_entity.id
_entity.type
_entity.pdbx_description
1 polymer ?
#
loop_
_entity_poly.entity_id
_entity_poly.type
_entity_poly.pdbx_seq_one_letter_code
_entity_poly.pdbx_strand_id
1 'polypeptide(L)' 'MKWSYCLQLFIFIPIVVTSMCGLITKDFSFLPVTFMLLGCTFLLIGMRAWQRAKRSTISILSFGTAIFLFVIVGQSFFD' A
#
# COMPACT_ATOMS: atom_id res chain seq x y z
N MET A 1 2.49 5.28 19.20
CA MET A 1 1.44 4.59 18.42
C MET A 1 0.53 5.51 17.60
N LYS A 2 0.12 6.70 18.08
CA LYS A 2 -0.79 7.63 17.36
C LYS A 2 -0.28 8.10 15.98
N TRP A 3 1.03 8.35 15.84
CA TRP A 3 1.63 8.84 14.59
C TRP A 3 1.43 7.90 13.38
N SER A 4 1.48 6.60 13.62
CA SER A 4 1.38 5.61 12.54
C SER A 4 -0.03 5.54 11.92
N TYR A 5 -1.08 5.86 12.70
CA TYR A 5 -2.45 5.96 12.19
C TYR A 5 -2.67 7.24 11.38
N CYS A 6 -2.09 8.37 11.80
CA CYS A 6 -2.10 9.60 11.01
C CYS A 6 -1.41 9.42 9.67
N LEU A 7 -0.24 8.77 9.63
CA LEU A 7 0.45 8.41 8.40
C LEU A 7 -0.38 7.51 7.49
N GLN A 8 -1.07 6.53 8.07
CA GLN A 8 -1.92 5.61 7.32
C GLN A 8 -3.12 6.32 6.70
N LEU A 9 -3.77 7.22 7.45
CA LEU A 9 -4.86 8.06 6.94
C LEU A 9 -4.37 9.01 5.83
N PHE A 10 -3.19 9.60 6.01
CA PHE A 10 -2.59 10.48 5.01
C PHE A 10 -2.27 9.74 3.70
N ILE A 11 -1.90 8.46 3.76
CA ILE A 11 -1.67 7.61 2.58
C ILE A 11 -2.99 7.12 1.98
N PHE A 12 -4.05 6.95 2.79
CA PHE A 12 -5.34 6.46 2.32
C PHE A 12 -6.11 7.48 1.48
N ILE A 13 -6.02 8.77 1.84
CA ILE A 13 -6.67 9.88 1.11
C ILE A 13 -6.26 9.90 -0.38
N PRO A 14 -4.96 9.94 -0.74
CA PRO A 14 -4.55 9.94 -2.14
C PRO A 14 -4.96 8.64 -2.83
N ILE A 15 -4.91 7.47 -2.18
CA ILE A 15 -5.38 6.20 -2.79
C ILE A 15 -6.84 6.32 -3.27
N VAL A 16 -7.73 6.83 -2.41
CA VAL A 16 -9.14 7.00 -2.74
C VAL A 16 -9.32 8.05 -3.84
N VAL A 17 -8.61 9.18 -3.75
CA VAL A 17 -8.68 10.26 -4.75
C VAL A 17 -8.21 9.77 -6.12
N THR A 18 -7.04 9.13 -6.20
CA THR A 18 -6.52 8.62 -7.48
C THR A 18 -7.38 7.49 -8.03
N SER A 19 -7.97 6.64 -7.19
CA SER A 19 -8.90 5.60 -7.63
C SER A 19 -10.19 6.18 -8.21
N MET A 20 -10.73 7.24 -7.60
CA MET A 20 -11.92 7.93 -8.10
C MET A 20 -11.62 8.71 -9.39
N CYS A 21 -10.47 9.39 -9.45
CA CYS A 21 -10.00 10.06 -10.67
C CYS A 21 -9.86 9.06 -11.82
N GLY A 22 -9.18 7.92 -11.62
CA GLY A 22 -9.03 6.90 -12.66
C GLY A 22 -10.36 6.32 -13.15
N LEU A 23 -11.35 6.19 -12.25
CA LEU A 23 -12.70 5.75 -12.62
C LEU A 23 -13.43 6.79 -13.49
N ILE A 24 -13.25 8.08 -13.20
CA ILE A 24 -13.90 9.20 -13.89
C ILE A 24 -13.26 9.46 -15.25
N THR A 25 -11.93 9.55 -15.30
CA THR A 25 -11.19 9.87 -16.53
C THR A 25 -11.01 8.65 -17.43
N LYS A 26 -11.30 7.43 -16.94
CA LYS A 26 -10.93 6.15 -17.59
C LYS A 26 -9.43 6.00 -17.86
N ASP A 27 -8.61 6.88 -17.30
CA ASP A 27 -7.17 6.84 -17.40
C ASP A 27 -6.59 6.08 -16.21
N PHE A 28 -6.13 4.87 -16.50
CA PHE A 28 -5.52 3.98 -15.53
C PHE A 28 -4.03 4.26 -15.30
N SER A 29 -3.47 5.33 -15.87
CA SER A 29 -2.06 5.71 -15.74
C SER A 29 -1.60 5.95 -14.30
N PHE A 30 -2.54 6.18 -13.37
CA PHE A 30 -2.24 6.37 -11.95
C PHE A 30 -2.31 5.09 -11.10
N LEU A 31 -2.69 3.94 -11.68
CA LEU A 31 -2.70 2.65 -10.98
C LEU A 31 -1.36 2.23 -10.38
N PRO A 32 -0.21 2.42 -11.05
CA PRO A 32 1.08 2.05 -10.47
C PRO A 32 1.34 2.83 -9.19
N VAL A 33 0.96 4.11 -9.16
CA VAL A 33 1.12 5.00 -8.00
C VAL A 33 0.21 4.58 -6.86
N THR A 34 -1.05 4.21 -7.13
CA THR A 34 -1.95 3.73 -6.08
C THR A 34 -1.51 2.38 -5.51
N PHE A 35 -1.04 1.45 -6.33
CA PHE A 35 -0.47 0.18 -5.85
C PHE A 35 0.81 0.37 -5.02
N MET A 36 1.66 1.32 -5.40
CA MET A 36 2.86 1.66 -4.63
C MET A 36 2.50 2.18 -3.24
N LEU A 37 1.52 3.09 -3.15
CA LEU A 37 1.00 3.59 -1.87
C LEU A 37 0.37 2.48 -1.04
N LEU A 38 -0.39 1.57 -1.67
CA LEU A 38 -0.97 0.41 -1.01
C LEU A 38 0.11 -0.52 -0.43
N GLY A 39 1.17 -0.80 -1.20
CA GLY A 39 2.31 -1.60 -0.78
C GLY A 39 3.01 -1.01 0.45
N CYS A 40 3.28 0.30 0.45
CA CYS A 40 3.79 1.02 1.62
C CYS A 40 2.88 0.89 2.84
N THR A 41 1.56 0.92 2.63
CA THR A 41 0.58 0.76 3.71
C THR A 41 0.66 -0.62 4.35
N PHE A 42 0.74 -1.67 3.55
CA PHE A 42 0.92 -3.06 4.02
C PHE A 42 2.26 -3.28 4.71
N LEU A 43 3.32 -2.63 4.25
CA LEU A 43 4.64 -2.66 4.88
C LEU A 43 4.58 -2.05 6.29
N LEU A 44 3.93 -0.89 6.43
CA LEU A 44 3.72 -0.25 7.74
C LEU A 44 2.84 -1.10 8.68
N ILE A 45 1.84 -1.81 8.17
CA ILE A 45 1.02 -2.76 8.95
C ILE A 45 1.88 -3.94 9.39
N GLY A 46 2.66 -4.52 8.48
CA GLY A 46 3.57 -5.63 8.73
C GLY A 46 4.59 -5.30 9.82
N MET A 47 5.25 -4.14 9.72
CA MET A 47 6.21 -3.63 10.71
C MET A 47 5.56 -3.42 12.08
N ARG A 48 4.35 -2.86 12.14
CA ARG A 48 3.61 -2.68 13.40
C ARG A 48 3.26 -4.01 14.06
N ALA A 49 2.78 -4.97 13.27
CA ALA A 49 2.47 -6.31 13.76
C ALA A 49 3.72 -7.00 14.31
N TRP A 50 4.86 -6.83 13.63
CA TRP A 50 6.16 -7.34 14.06
C TRP A 50 6.64 -6.70 15.37
N GLN A 51 6.56 -5.38 15.49
CA GLN A 51 6.97 -4.64 16.71
C GLN A 51 6.11 -4.97 17.93
N ARG A 52 4.83 -5.29 17.75
CA ARG A 52 3.94 -5.69 18.86
C ARG A 52 4.19 -7.14 19.34
N ALA A 53 5.28 -7.78 18.93
CA ALA A 53 5.65 -9.18 19.26
C ALA A 53 4.58 -10.24 18.90
N LYS A 54 3.47 -9.83 18.29
CA LYS A 54 2.56 -10.71 17.56
C LYS A 54 3.25 -11.03 16.23
N ARG A 55 4.18 -11.99 16.24
CA ARG A 55 4.55 -12.82 15.06
C ARG A 55 3.33 -13.62 14.60
N SER A 56 2.25 -12.90 14.33
CA SER A 56 1.01 -13.43 13.82
C SER A 56 1.18 -13.57 12.32
N THR A 57 0.56 -14.59 11.75
CA THR A 57 0.45 -14.84 10.31
C THR A 57 0.12 -13.56 9.54
N ILE A 58 -0.63 -12.64 10.15
CA ILE A 58 -0.97 -11.32 9.62
C ILE A 58 0.26 -10.47 9.25
N SER A 59 1.33 -10.50 10.06
CA SER A 59 2.55 -9.73 9.77
C SER A 59 3.25 -10.26 8.52
N ILE A 60 3.45 -11.59 8.46
CA ILE A 60 4.09 -12.27 7.33
C ILE A 60 3.26 -12.10 6.06
N LEU A 61 1.94 -12.25 6.16
CA LEU A 61 1.02 -12.04 5.05
C LEU A 61 1.10 -10.59 4.55
N SER A 62 1.10 -9.60 5.45
CA SER A 62 1.19 -8.18 5.08
C SER A 62 2.52 -7.84 4.40
N PHE A 63 3.63 -8.40 4.87
CA PHE A 63 4.94 -8.25 4.21
C PHE A 63 4.96 -8.91 2.84
N GLY A 64 4.41 -10.13 2.72
CA GLY A 64 4.28 -10.82 1.43
C GLY A 64 3.46 -10.03 0.42
N THR A 65 2.32 -9.49 0.85
CA THR A 65 1.47 -8.64 0.00
C THR A 65 2.18 -7.35 -0.41
N ALA A 66 2.94 -6.71 0.49
CA ALA A 66 3.72 -5.53 0.14
C ALA A 66 4.75 -5.84 -0.95
N ILE A 67 5.51 -6.93 -0.81
CA ILE A 67 6.50 -7.36 -1.80
C ILE A 67 5.83 -7.66 -3.14
N PHE A 68 4.72 -8.39 -3.14
CA PHE A 68 3.97 -8.71 -4.35
C PHE A 68 3.50 -7.45 -5.08
N LEU A 69 2.97 -6.47 -4.34
CA LEU A 69 2.57 -5.17 -4.89
C LEU A 69 3.77 -4.42 -5.48
N PHE A 70 4.93 -4.42 -4.82
CA PHE A 70 6.15 -3.80 -5.36
C PHE A 70 6.63 -4.48 -6.64
N VAL A 71 6.52 -5.80 -6.75
CA VAL A 71 6.86 -6.54 -7.97
C VAL A 71 5.93 -6.13 -9.12
N ILE A 72 4.62 -6.06 -8.88
CA ILE A 72 3.65 -5.62 -9.89
C ILE A 72 3.96 -4.20 -10.36
N VAL A 73 4.15 -3.27 -9.41
CA VAL A 73 4.49 -1.88 -9.73
C VAL A 73 5.79 -1.81 -10.52
N GLY A 74 6.82 -2.56 -10.11
CA GLY A 74 8.08 -2.65 -10.82
C GLY A 74 7.88 -3.11 -12.26
N GLN A 75 7.15 -4.19 -12.48
CA GLN A 75 6.82 -4.68 -13.82
C GLN A 75 6.10 -3.62 -14.66
N SER A 76 5.14 -2.89 -14.09
CA SER A 76 4.43 -1.80 -14.80
C SER A 76 5.30 -0.60 -15.21
N PHE A 77 6.52 -0.46 -14.69
CA PHE A 77 7.48 0.55 -15.14
C PHE A 77 8.46 0.03 -16.20
N PHE A 78 8.55 -1.28 -16.37
CA PHE A 78 9.45 -1.95 -17.32
C PHE A 78 8.72 -2.45 -18.59
N ASP A 79 7.38 -2.46 -18.59
CA ASP A 79 6.50 -2.58 -19.78
C ASP A 79 6.20 -1.20 -20.38
#